data_AF-A0A3D0PSC6-F1
#
_entry.id   AF-A0A3D0PSC6-F1
#
_cell.length_a   1.000
_cell.length_b   1.000
_cell.length_c   1.000
_cell.angle_alpha   90.00
_cell.angle_beta   90.00
_cell.angle_gamma   90.00
#
_symmetry.space_group_name_H-M   'P 1'
#
loop_
_entity.id
_entity.type
_entity.pdbx_description
1 polymer ?
#
loop_
_entity_poly.entity_id
_entity_poly.type
_entity_poly.pdbx_seq_one_letter_code
_entity_poly.pdbx_strand_id
1 'polypeptide(L)'
;MTKKGVIIEMKKIYIVNKTHLDIGFTDLAENVLHKYCHDYIQNAITLAEDLRKEGKNFVWTTGSFIIEYYFRNMDEKACKRLDDAIKKGYIRWHAIPCTFESEAMTPQTLHYIISISKKLDARYG
;
A
#
# COMPACT_ATOMS: atom_id res chain seq x y z
N MET A 1 20.76 14.76 44.89
CA MET A 1 19.69 13.75 44.65
C MET A 1 19.44 13.65 43.16
N THR A 2 20.09 12.73 42.47
CA THR A 2 19.87 12.45 41.04
C THR A 2 18.69 11.51 40.90
N LYS A 3 17.60 11.97 40.26
CA LYS A 3 16.47 11.10 39.89
C LYS A 3 17.00 10.01 38.96
N LYS A 4 17.01 8.76 39.43
CA LYS A 4 17.21 7.58 38.57
C LYS A 4 16.09 7.58 37.54
N GLY A 5 16.42 7.86 36.29
CA GLY A 5 15.50 7.68 35.16
C GLY A 5 15.11 6.22 35.08
N VAL A 6 13.82 5.95 34.91
CA VAL A 6 13.31 4.61 34.65
C VAL A 6 13.79 4.21 33.26
N ILE A 7 14.64 3.19 33.18
CA ILE A 7 15.02 2.58 31.90
C ILE A 7 13.86 1.67 31.51
N ILE A 8 13.09 2.06 30.49
CA ILE A 8 12.08 1.19 29.89
C ILE A 8 12.81 0.27 28.92
N GLU A 9 12.88 -1.02 29.24
CA GLU A 9 13.39 -2.04 28.34
C GLU A 9 12.40 -2.22 27.17
N MET A 10 12.85 -1.91 25.95
CA MET A 10 12.01 -1.94 24.76
C MET A 10 11.87 -3.37 24.24
N LYS A 11 10.69 -3.98 24.43
CA LYS A 11 10.48 -5.41 24.18
C LYS A 11 10.47 -5.79 22.70
N LYS A 12 9.83 -4.99 21.82
CA LYS A 12 9.81 -5.16 20.36
C LYS A 12 9.17 -3.94 19.67
N ILE A 13 9.75 -3.47 18.57
CA ILE A 13 9.14 -2.44 17.71
C ILE A 13 8.74 -3.08 16.37
N TYR A 14 7.51 -2.84 15.93
CA TYR A 14 7.05 -3.15 14.59
C TYR A 14 6.93 -1.86 13.79
N ILE A 15 7.57 -1.81 12.63
CA ILE A 15 7.49 -0.67 11.70
C ILE A 15 6.64 -1.11 10.52
N VAL A 16 5.55 -0.39 10.26
CA VAL A 16 4.66 -0.61 9.12
C VAL A 16 4.72 0.61 8.23
N ASN A 17 5.28 0.47 7.03
CA ASN A 17 5.28 1.55 6.05
C ASN A 17 3.96 1.50 5.29
N LYS A 18 3.11 2.48 5.54
CA LYS A 18 1.82 2.62 4.88
C LYS A 18 1.61 4.05 4.39
N THR A 19 1.00 4.17 3.22
CA THR A 19 0.47 5.44 2.72
C THR A 19 -1.05 5.47 2.85
N HIS A 20 -1.58 6.64 3.23
CA HIS A 20 -3.00 6.93 3.24
C HIS A 20 -3.43 7.37 1.82
N LEU A 21 -4.54 6.85 1.31
CA LEU A 21 -4.95 7.01 -0.09
C LEU A 21 -6.19 7.90 -0.20
N ASP A 22 -5.96 9.16 -0.54
CA ASP A 22 -6.97 10.22 -0.62
C ASP A 22 -7.15 10.72 -2.06
N ILE A 23 -8.08 10.09 -2.78
CA ILE A 23 -8.34 10.38 -4.19
C ILE A 23 -9.37 11.50 -4.29
N GLY A 24 -9.01 12.61 -4.95
CA GLY A 24 -9.92 13.76 -5.13
C GLY A 24 -9.99 14.71 -3.92
N PHE A 25 -9.22 14.47 -2.87
CA PHE A 25 -9.14 15.34 -1.69
C PHE A 25 -7.85 16.17 -1.66
N THR A 26 -6.72 15.58 -2.03
CA THR A 26 -5.40 16.24 -1.99
C THR A 26 -5.07 16.98 -3.27
N ASP A 27 -5.67 16.55 -4.38
CA ASP A 27 -5.58 17.14 -5.73
C ASP A 27 -6.72 16.52 -6.57
N LEU A 28 -6.84 16.92 -7.84
CA LEU A 28 -7.69 16.26 -8.82
C LEU A 28 -7.44 14.75 -8.80
N ALA A 29 -8.52 13.96 -8.84
CA ALA A 29 -8.44 12.51 -8.77
C ALA A 29 -7.48 11.93 -9.83
N GLU A 30 -7.51 12.47 -11.05
CA GLU A 30 -6.59 12.10 -12.13
C GLU A 30 -5.12 12.32 -11.75
N ASN A 31 -4.78 13.48 -11.19
CA ASN A 31 -3.41 13.81 -10.77
C ASN A 31 -2.92 12.84 -9.67
N VAL A 32 -3.80 12.55 -8.70
CA VAL A 32 -3.48 11.59 -7.62
C VAL A 32 -3.21 10.20 -8.23
N LEU A 33 -4.12 9.70 -9.08
CA LEU A 33 -3.98 8.39 -9.71
C LEU A 33 -2.71 8.31 -10.56
N HIS A 34 -2.44 9.34 -11.38
CA HIS A 34 -1.23 9.46 -12.18
C HIS A 34 0.02 9.38 -11.30
N LYS A 35 0.07 10.14 -10.20
CA LYS A 35 1.22 10.14 -9.29
C LYS A 35 1.45 8.79 -8.63
N TYR A 36 0.38 8.09 -8.24
CA TYR A 36 0.50 6.74 -7.70
C TYR A 36 1.06 5.75 -8.73
N CYS A 37 0.58 5.83 -9.98
CA CYS A 37 0.99 4.94 -11.06
C CYS A 37 2.43 5.20 -11.55
N HIS A 38 2.78 6.46 -11.76
CA HIS A 38 4.05 6.82 -12.40
C HIS A 38 5.18 7.07 -11.40
N ASP A 39 4.86 7.49 -10.17
CA ASP A 39 5.87 7.82 -9.17
C ASP A 39 5.85 6.86 -7.97
N TYR A 40 4.78 6.85 -7.18
CA TYR A 40 4.82 6.24 -5.84
C TYR A 40 5.04 4.72 -5.88
N ILE A 41 4.30 4.00 -6.73
CA ILE A 41 4.48 2.55 -6.85
C ILE A 41 5.88 2.23 -7.40
N GLN A 42 6.34 2.98 -8.40
CA GLN A 42 7.65 2.73 -9.01
C GLN A 42 8.79 2.97 -8.02
N ASN A 43 8.71 4.05 -7.24
CA ASN A 43 9.69 4.42 -6.22
C ASN A 43 9.67 3.45 -5.04
N ALA A 44 8.49 2.97 -4.61
CA ALA A 44 8.38 1.97 -3.56
C ALA A 44 9.04 0.64 -3.96
N ILE A 45 8.86 0.20 -5.21
CA ILE A 45 9.52 -1.00 -5.74
C ILE A 45 11.04 -0.80 -5.77
N THR A 46 11.52 0.32 -6.33
CA THR A 46 12.96 0.62 -6.40
C THR A 46 13.59 0.65 -5.00
N LEU A 47 12.95 1.34 -4.05
CA LEU A 47 13.42 1.41 -2.67
C LEU A 47 13.49 0.04 -2.00
N ALA A 48 12.49 -0.82 -2.22
CA ALA A 48 12.49 -2.19 -1.71
C ALA A 48 13.65 -3.01 -2.30
N GLU A 49 13.90 -2.88 -3.60
CA GLU A 49 14.98 -3.56 -4.31
C GLU A 49 16.36 -3.12 -3.80
N ASP A 50 16.56 -1.83 -3.54
CA ASP A 50 17.82 -1.30 -3.04
C ASP A 50 18.08 -1.70 -1.59
N LEU A 51 17.08 -1.55 -0.71
CA LEU A 51 17.21 -1.95 0.69
C LEU A 51 17.44 -3.46 0.83
N ARG A 52 16.88 -4.27 -0.07
CA ARG A 52 17.13 -5.72 -0.08
C ARG A 52 18.59 -6.06 -0.35
N LYS A 53 19.31 -5.27 -1.16
CA LYS A 53 20.77 -5.44 -1.40
C LYS A 53 21.58 -5.18 -0.14
N GLU A 54 21.08 -4.31 0.74
CA GLU A 54 21.66 -4.02 2.06
C GLU A 54 21.21 -5.00 3.16
N GLY A 55 20.44 -6.04 2.82
CA GLY A 55 19.89 -6.99 3.80
C GLY A 55 18.74 -6.41 4.65
N LYS A 56 18.18 -5.26 4.27
CA LYS A 56 17.04 -4.62 4.93
C LYS A 56 15.73 -5.01 4.24
N ASN A 57 14.65 -5.06 5.01
CA ASN A 57 13.31 -5.35 4.49
C ASN A 57 12.48 -4.07 4.49
N PHE A 58 11.94 -3.71 3.32
CA PHE A 58 10.96 -2.66 3.17
C PHE A 58 9.73 -3.23 2.45
N VAL A 59 8.57 -3.00 3.05
CA VAL A 59 7.27 -3.37 2.49
C VAL A 59 6.42 -2.12 2.50
N TRP A 60 5.97 -1.71 1.32
CA TRP A 60 5.02 -0.60 1.19
C TRP A 60 3.60 -1.14 1.15
N THR A 61 2.76 -0.63 2.05
CA THR A 61 1.36 -1.02 2.16
C THR A 61 0.45 0.13 1.76
N THR A 62 -0.55 -0.14 0.92
CA THR A 62 -1.53 0.85 0.49
C THR A 62 -2.94 0.25 0.41
N GLY A 63 -3.94 1.03 0.01
CA GLY A 63 -5.30 0.55 -0.23
C GLY A 63 -5.37 -0.35 -1.46
N SER A 64 -6.25 -1.37 -1.44
CA SER A 64 -6.33 -2.37 -2.51
C SER A 64 -6.74 -1.78 -3.87
N PHE A 65 -7.48 -0.67 -3.89
CA PHE A 65 -7.95 -0.08 -5.15
C PHE A 65 -6.81 0.41 -6.03
N ILE A 66 -5.77 1.04 -5.48
CA ILE A 66 -4.72 1.60 -6.35
C ILE A 66 -3.89 0.51 -7.04
N ILE A 67 -3.78 -0.68 -6.44
CA ILE A 67 -3.12 -1.83 -7.05
C ILE A 67 -3.96 -2.38 -8.20
N GLU A 68 -5.26 -2.57 -7.97
CA GLU A 68 -6.20 -3.00 -9.01
C GLU A 68 -6.28 -1.98 -10.16
N TYR A 69 -6.33 -0.69 -9.82
CA TYR A 69 -6.30 0.41 -10.78
C TYR A 69 -5.02 0.37 -11.64
N TYR A 70 -3.87 0.12 -11.02
CA TYR A 70 -2.60 -0.02 -11.73
C TYR A 70 -2.67 -1.11 -12.80
N PHE A 71 -3.12 -2.32 -12.44
CA PHE A 71 -3.23 -3.43 -13.37
C PHE A 71 -4.19 -3.19 -14.54
N ARG A 72 -5.18 -2.31 -14.37
CA ARG A 72 -6.16 -1.99 -15.41
C ARG A 72 -5.72 -0.87 -16.35
N ASN A 73 -4.84 0.02 -15.91
CA ASN A 73 -4.55 1.27 -16.63
C ASN A 73 -3.09 1.41 -17.09
N MET A 74 -2.18 0.58 -16.58
CA MET A 74 -0.76 0.63 -16.95
C MET A 74 -0.41 -0.41 -18.01
N ASP A 75 0.68 -0.17 -18.74
CA ASP A 75 1.16 -1.11 -19.75
C ASP A 75 1.62 -2.46 -19.16
N GLU A 76 1.78 -3.46 -20.03
CA GLU A 76 2.12 -4.83 -19.63
C GLU A 76 3.46 -4.91 -18.88
N LYS A 77 4.45 -4.10 -19.28
CA LYS A 77 5.79 -4.09 -18.67
C LYS A 77 5.71 -3.55 -17.25
N ALA A 78 5.00 -2.44 -17.06
CA ALA A 78 4.74 -1.83 -15.77
C ALA A 78 3.95 -2.78 -14.85
N CYS A 79 2.91 -3.41 -15.38
CA CYS A 79 2.10 -4.41 -14.66
C CYS A 79 2.94 -5.61 -14.25
N LYS A 80 3.81 -6.12 -15.13
CA LYS A 80 4.73 -7.22 -14.82
C LYS A 80 5.69 -6.84 -13.68
N ARG A 81 6.22 -5.61 -13.70
CA ARG A 81 7.10 -5.13 -12.61
C ARG A 81 6.37 -5.13 -11.27
N LEU A 82 5.13 -4.63 -11.22
CA LEU A 82 4.33 -4.65 -9.99
C LEU A 82 4.01 -6.09 -9.54
N ASP A 83 3.63 -6.97 -10.45
CA ASP A 83 3.36 -8.39 -10.18
C ASP A 83 4.57 -9.10 -9.55
N ASP A 84 5.76 -8.91 -10.12
CA ASP A 84 7.02 -9.46 -9.60
C ASP A 84 7.36 -8.86 -8.22
N ALA A 85 7.10 -7.57 -8.00
CA ALA A 85 7.32 -6.92 -6.71
C ALA A 85 6.37 -7.42 -5.61
N ILE A 86 5.10 -7.67 -5.94
CA ILE A 86 4.14 -8.28 -5.02
C ILE A 86 4.60 -9.69 -4.62
N LYS A 87 4.99 -10.52 -5.59
CA LYS A 87 5.51 -11.87 -5.36
C LYS A 87 6.76 -11.88 -4.48
N LYS A 88 7.64 -10.90 -4.64
CA LYS A 88 8.85 -10.71 -3.81
C LYS A 88 8.57 -10.19 -2.40
N GLY A 89 7.35 -9.75 -2.11
CA GLY A 89 6.99 -9.23 -0.79
C GLY A 89 7.13 -7.72 -0.60
N TYR A 90 7.42 -6.96 -1.67
CA TYR A 90 7.75 -5.54 -1.56
C TYR A 90 6.51 -4.65 -1.44
N ILE A 91 5.40 -5.09 -2.03
CA ILE A 91 4.13 -4.36 -2.06
C ILE A 91 3.06 -5.22 -1.41
N ARG A 92 2.27 -4.61 -0.53
CA ARG A 92 1.11 -5.22 0.12
C ARG A 92 -0.08 -4.26 0.10
N TRP A 93 -1.26 -4.81 0.32
CA TRP A 93 -2.50 -4.04 0.47
C TRP A 93 -3.20 -4.41 1.78
N HIS A 94 -4.10 -3.53 2.20
CA HIS A 94 -5.08 -3.85 3.23
C HIS A 94 -6.49 -4.05 2.63
N ALA A 95 -7.42 -4.57 3.44
CA ALA A 95 -8.77 -4.95 3.00
C ALA A 95 -9.55 -3.78 2.37
N ILE A 96 -9.38 -2.58 2.91
CA ILE A 96 -10.07 -1.38 2.44
C ILE A 96 -9.40 -0.81 1.17
N PRO A 97 -10.15 -0.44 0.12
CA PRO A 97 -9.55 0.05 -1.13
C PRO A 97 -8.94 1.44 -1.06
N CYS A 98 -9.61 2.38 -0.38
CA CYS A 98 -9.22 3.77 -0.19
C CYS A 98 -9.99 4.33 1.01
N THR A 99 -9.65 5.54 1.46
CA THR A 99 -10.43 6.23 2.50
C THR A 99 -11.86 6.42 2.03
N PHE A 100 -12.83 6.15 2.89
CA PHE A 100 -14.24 6.27 2.57
C PHE A 100 -15.06 6.73 3.78
N GLU A 101 -16.18 7.39 3.50
CA GLU A 101 -17.17 7.78 4.50
C GLU A 101 -18.18 6.64 4.67
N SER A 102 -18.15 5.95 5.80
CA SER A 102 -18.95 4.74 6.02
C SER A 102 -20.46 5.02 6.06
N GLU A 103 -20.82 6.22 6.51
CA GLU A 103 -22.16 6.75 6.65
C GLU A 103 -22.84 6.99 5.30
N ALA A 104 -22.04 7.15 4.23
CA ALA A 104 -22.52 7.27 2.86
C ALA A 104 -22.63 5.91 2.14
N MET A 105 -22.29 4.79 2.80
CA MET A 105 -22.28 3.48 2.19
C MET A 105 -23.55 2.67 2.44
N THR A 106 -23.88 1.84 1.44
CA THR A 106 -24.83 0.73 1.61
C THR A 106 -24.06 -0.55 1.94
N PRO A 107 -24.73 -1.58 2.51
CA PRO A 107 -24.12 -2.90 2.68
C PRO A 107 -23.52 -3.45 1.38
N GLN A 108 -24.18 -3.22 0.24
CA GLN A 108 -23.73 -3.66 -1.07
C GLN A 108 -22.43 -2.95 -1.49
N THR A 109 -22.35 -1.64 -1.27
CA THR A 109 -21.11 -0.87 -1.49
C THR A 109 -19.99 -1.41 -0.61
N LEU A 110 -20.27 -1.67 0.68
CA LEU A 110 -19.29 -2.22 1.61
C LEU A 110 -18.76 -3.60 1.16
N HIS A 111 -19.66 -4.49 0.72
CA HIS A 111 -19.27 -5.79 0.15
C HIS A 111 -18.42 -5.64 -1.11
N TYR A 112 -18.78 -4.71 -1.99
CA TYR A 112 -18.03 -4.46 -3.21
C TYR A 112 -16.61 -3.98 -2.90
N ILE A 113 -16.45 -3.00 -2.01
CA ILE A 113 -15.12 -2.45 -1.71
C ILE A 113 -14.18 -3.50 -1.13
N ILE A 114 -14.68 -4.40 -0.27
CA ILE A 114 -13.89 -5.51 0.30
C ILE A 114 -13.59 -6.57 -0.77
N SER A 115 -14.46 -6.75 -1.77
CA SER A 115 -14.22 -7.70 -2.86
C SER A 115 -12.96 -7.39 -3.66
N ILE A 116 -12.50 -6.13 -3.68
CA ILE A 116 -11.29 -5.72 -4.39
C ILE A 116 -10.07 -6.35 -3.73
N SER A 117 -9.91 -6.25 -2.40
CA SER A 117 -8.79 -6.92 -1.72
C SER A 117 -8.87 -8.43 -1.88
N LYS A 118 -10.07 -9.02 -1.77
CA LYS A 118 -10.26 -10.47 -1.93
C LYS A 118 -9.82 -11.00 -3.30
N LYS A 119 -9.96 -10.21 -4.37
CA LYS A 119 -9.45 -10.56 -5.70
C LYS A 119 -7.92 -10.57 -5.74
N LEU A 120 -7.29 -9.59 -5.11
CA LEU A 120 -5.84 -9.55 -4.98
C LEU A 120 -5.34 -10.70 -4.10
N ASP A 121 -6.01 -10.98 -2.97
CA ASP A 121 -5.72 -12.11 -2.09
C ASP A 121 -5.79 -13.42 -2.89
N ALA A 122 -6.89 -13.67 -3.60
CA ALA A 122 -7.04 -14.87 -4.44
C ALA A 122 -5.94 -15.03 -5.52
N ARG A 123 -5.35 -13.91 -5.99
CA ARG A 123 -4.27 -13.93 -6.99
C ARG A 123 -2.89 -14.20 -6.39
N TYR A 124 -2.66 -13.81 -5.13
CA TYR A 124 -1.31 -13.73 -4.57
C TYR A 124 -1.10 -14.43 -3.22
N GLY A 125 -2.15 -14.92 -2.56
CA GLY A 125 -2.08 -15.66 -1.29
C GLY A 125 -3.20 -15.30 -0.33
#